data_AF-A0A957U6Z1-F1
#
_entry.id   AF-A0A957U6Z1-F1
#
_cell.length_a   1.000
_cell.length_b   1.000
_cell.length_c   1.000
_cell.angle_alpha   90.00
_cell.angle_beta   90.00
_cell.angle_gamma   90.00
#
_symmetry.space_group_name_H-M   'P 1'
#
loop_
_entity.id
_entity.type
_entity.pdbx_description
1 polymer ?
#
loop_
_entity_poly.entity_id
_entity_poly.type
_entity_poly.pdbx_seq_one_letter_code
_entity_poly.pdbx_strand_id
1 'polypeptide(L)'
;MLRSTDEMVAWLLEPDPANPGVRYFALRDLLGQVADAPEVVAAQAAAMSNGPIPAILAAQDPAGYWVEPGPGYYPKYTGTVWQVTFLAQLGADGRDSRVTAACDYVLDHTRSRYGGFSAGADPAGQIHCLQGNLVAALIDLGRLGDPRLDAALDWLARSITGEDIAPAEEKDAPVRFYRSGNSAPGFACSANNHLPCAWGAVKAMLA
;
A
#
# COMPACT_ATOMS: atom_id res chain seq x y z
N MET A 1 6.94 36.26 -6.25
CA MET A 1 7.29 36.02 -7.66
C MET A 1 7.22 34.51 -7.84
N LEU A 2 6.33 34.00 -8.69
CA LEU A 2 6.20 32.56 -8.95
C LEU A 2 7.40 32.13 -9.81
N ARG A 3 8.06 31.02 -9.45
CA ARG A 3 9.14 30.42 -10.25
C ARG A 3 8.60 29.96 -11.61
N SER A 4 9.44 29.95 -12.64
CA SER A 4 9.08 29.32 -13.91
C SER A 4 8.95 27.79 -13.72
N THR A 5 8.25 27.11 -14.64
CA THR A 5 8.14 25.64 -14.60
C THR A 5 9.53 24.98 -14.62
N ASP A 6 10.45 25.51 -15.42
CA ASP A 6 11.82 24.97 -15.52
C ASP A 6 12.61 25.17 -14.22
N GLU A 7 12.45 26.32 -13.56
CA GLU A 7 13.05 26.57 -12.24
C GLU A 7 12.46 25.68 -11.14
N MET A 8 11.17 25.34 -11.23
CA MET A 8 10.52 24.42 -10.31
C MET A 8 11.01 22.98 -10.50
N VAL A 9 11.12 22.52 -11.75
CA VAL A 9 11.66 21.19 -12.06
C VAL A 9 13.12 21.10 -11.62
N ALA A 10 13.96 22.09 -11.95
CA ALA A 10 15.36 22.10 -11.54
C ALA A 10 15.50 21.96 -10.01
N TRP A 11 14.66 22.66 -9.25
CA TRP A 11 14.64 22.57 -7.79
C TRP A 11 14.19 21.20 -7.27
N LEU A 12 13.15 20.59 -7.85
CA LEU A 12 12.71 19.24 -7.50
C LEU A 12 13.77 18.17 -7.77
N LEU A 13 14.68 18.44 -8.72
CA LEU A 13 15.78 17.55 -9.05
C LEU A 13 17.02 17.79 -8.18
N GLU A 14 17.07 18.81 -7.33
CA GLU A 14 18.23 19.03 -6.45
C GLU A 14 18.42 17.84 -5.48
N PRO A 15 19.66 17.46 -5.15
CA PRO A 15 19.91 16.46 -4.12
C PRO A 15 19.42 16.95 -2.74
N ASP A 16 18.52 16.19 -2.12
CA ASP A 16 18.07 16.39 -0.74
C ASP A 16 18.25 15.07 0.05
N PRO A 17 19.32 14.95 0.87
CA PRO A 17 19.56 13.75 1.67
C PRO A 17 18.49 13.45 2.72
N ALA A 18 17.69 14.44 3.13
CA ALA A 18 16.58 14.25 4.06
C ALA A 18 15.33 13.70 3.34
N ASN A 19 15.10 14.12 2.09
CA ASN A 19 13.95 13.71 1.27
C ASN A 19 14.35 13.21 -0.13
N PRO A 20 15.22 12.18 -0.24
CA PRO A 20 15.78 11.75 -1.52
C PRO A 20 14.73 11.22 -2.52
N GLY A 21 13.57 10.76 -2.01
CA GLY A 21 12.45 10.31 -2.84
C GLY A 21 11.86 11.41 -3.73
N VAL A 22 11.96 12.69 -3.35
CA VAL A 22 11.43 13.81 -4.16
C VAL A 22 12.05 13.82 -5.55
N ARG A 23 13.38 13.71 -5.63
CA ARG A 23 14.09 13.64 -6.90
C ARG A 23 13.69 12.41 -7.71
N TYR A 24 13.59 11.24 -7.06
CA TYR A 24 13.18 10.00 -7.72
C TYR A 24 11.79 10.11 -8.36
N PHE A 25 10.78 10.56 -7.60
CA PHE A 25 9.43 10.72 -8.12
C PHE A 25 9.31 11.85 -9.14
N ALA A 26 10.08 12.93 -9.03
CA ALA A 26 10.12 13.98 -10.05
C ALA A 26 10.64 13.44 -11.40
N LEU A 27 11.72 12.65 -11.39
CA LEU A 27 12.24 12.03 -12.61
C LEU A 27 11.23 11.05 -13.24
N ARG A 28 10.62 10.18 -12.41
CA ARG A 28 9.72 9.13 -12.88
C ARG A 28 8.34 9.65 -13.29
N ASP A 29 7.67 10.40 -12.41
CA ASP A 29 6.25 10.71 -12.54
C ASP A 29 5.99 12.05 -13.21
N LEU A 30 6.86 13.05 -12.97
CA LEU A 30 6.70 14.38 -13.58
C LEU A 30 7.39 14.46 -14.93
N LEU A 31 8.61 13.91 -15.06
CA LEU A 31 9.38 13.95 -16.30
C LEU A 31 9.21 12.70 -17.17
N GLY A 32 8.50 11.67 -16.67
CA GLY A 32 8.19 10.47 -17.43
C GLY A 32 9.42 9.64 -17.82
N GLN A 33 10.52 9.74 -17.07
CA GLN A 33 11.71 8.94 -17.35
C GLN A 33 11.44 7.46 -17.04
N VAL A 34 11.99 6.60 -17.90
CA VAL A 34 11.90 5.14 -17.73
C VAL A 34 12.68 4.66 -16.50
N ALA A 35 12.21 3.59 -15.87
CA ALA A 35 12.73 3.11 -14.59
C ALA A 35 14.22 2.69 -14.63
N ASP A 36 14.72 2.28 -15.80
CA ASP A 36 16.11 1.88 -16.03
C ASP A 36 17.01 3.04 -16.48
N ALA A 37 16.47 4.26 -16.63
CA ALA A 37 17.27 5.44 -16.91
C ALA A 37 18.33 5.63 -15.79
N PRO A 38 19.60 5.89 -16.12
CA PRO A 38 20.66 5.99 -15.12
C PRO A 38 20.38 6.97 -13.98
N GLU A 39 19.71 8.09 -14.28
CA GLU A 39 19.35 9.10 -13.28
C GLU A 39 18.25 8.62 -12.31
N VAL A 40 17.27 7.87 -12.81
CA VAL A 40 16.19 7.28 -11.99
C VAL A 40 16.78 6.21 -11.07
N VAL A 41 17.62 5.32 -11.61
CA VAL A 41 18.32 4.29 -10.82
C VAL A 41 19.20 4.92 -9.75
N ALA A 42 19.96 5.97 -10.09
CA ALA A 42 20.79 6.67 -9.13
C ALA A 42 19.97 7.38 -8.04
N ALA A 43 18.84 8.00 -8.40
CA ALA A 43 17.94 8.64 -7.44
C ALA A 43 17.29 7.62 -6.50
N GLN A 44 16.87 6.45 -7.00
CA GLN A 44 16.33 5.37 -6.19
C GLN A 44 17.39 4.80 -5.23
N ALA A 45 18.61 4.58 -5.72
CA ALA A 45 19.72 4.13 -4.87
C ALA A 45 20.06 5.16 -3.76
N ALA A 46 19.96 6.46 -4.06
CA ALA A 46 20.10 7.51 -3.06
C ALA A 46 18.99 7.46 -2.02
N ALA A 47 17.74 7.17 -2.43
CA ALA A 47 16.61 6.98 -1.53
C ALA A 47 16.78 5.75 -0.62
N MET A 48 17.33 4.65 -1.15
CA MET A 48 17.64 3.45 -0.36
C MET A 48 18.75 3.65 0.67
N SER A 49 19.63 4.63 0.46
CA SER A 49 20.82 4.86 1.31
C SER A 49 20.71 6.07 2.25
N ASN A 50 19.73 6.95 2.03
CA ASN A 50 19.55 8.20 2.78
C ASN A 50 18.09 8.41 3.18
N GLY A 51 17.84 9.42 4.02
CA GLY A 51 16.50 9.74 4.48
C GLY A 51 15.86 8.62 5.32
N PRO A 52 14.53 8.43 5.23
CA PRO A 52 13.79 7.54 6.14
C PRO A 52 13.89 6.04 5.81
N ILE A 53 14.12 5.63 4.56
CA ILE A 53 14.13 4.20 4.17
C ILE A 53 15.15 3.38 4.97
N PRO A 54 16.43 3.80 5.10
CA PRO A 54 17.40 3.06 5.91
C PRO A 54 16.95 2.85 7.36
N ALA A 55 16.33 3.86 7.97
CA ALA A 55 15.86 3.79 9.35
C ALA A 55 14.67 2.84 9.50
N ILE A 56 13.74 2.84 8.53
CA ILE A 56 12.61 1.90 8.49
C ILE A 56 13.14 0.47 8.37
N LEU A 57 14.03 0.21 7.41
CA LEU A 57 14.58 -1.13 7.18
C LEU A 57 15.47 -1.62 8.33
N ALA A 58 16.16 -0.73 9.04
CA ALA A 58 16.96 -1.09 10.21
C ALA A 58 16.09 -1.54 11.41
N ALA A 59 14.83 -1.11 11.47
CA ALA A 59 13.88 -1.50 12.51
C ALA A 59 13.10 -2.79 12.17
N GLN A 60 13.33 -3.37 11.00
CA GLN A 60 12.65 -4.57 10.55
C GLN A 60 13.17 -5.82 11.27
N ASP A 61 12.26 -6.69 11.67
CA ASP A 61 12.60 -8.04 12.12
C ASP A 61 13.11 -8.87 10.92
N PRO A 62 14.11 -9.77 11.10
CA PRO A 62 14.60 -10.63 10.03
C PRO A 62 13.53 -11.46 9.29
N ALA A 63 12.39 -11.75 9.93
CA ALA A 63 11.26 -12.45 9.31
C ALA A 63 10.40 -11.54 8.40
N GLY A 64 10.66 -10.24 8.35
CA GLY A 64 10.03 -9.31 7.41
C GLY A 64 9.01 -8.34 8.02
N TYR A 65 8.74 -8.42 9.33
CA TYR A 65 7.72 -7.62 10.00
C TYR A 65 8.29 -6.49 10.88
N TRP A 66 7.42 -5.63 11.40
CA TRP A 66 7.76 -4.62 12.39
C TRP A 66 6.91 -4.79 13.65
N VAL A 67 7.50 -4.46 14.80
CA VAL A 67 6.90 -4.51 16.14
C VAL A 67 6.62 -5.93 16.65
N GLU A 68 5.68 -6.66 16.04
CA GLU A 68 5.29 -8.01 16.46
C GLU A 68 4.74 -8.83 15.28
N PRO A 69 4.81 -10.18 15.35
CA PRO A 69 4.23 -11.02 14.32
C PRO A 69 2.69 -10.93 14.29
N GLY A 70 2.08 -11.33 13.17
CA GLY A 70 0.65 -11.21 12.90
C GLY A 70 0.27 -10.19 11.80
N PRO A 71 -0.99 -9.73 11.77
CA PRO A 71 -1.55 -8.95 10.66
C PRO A 71 -0.92 -7.57 10.43
N GLY A 72 -0.30 -7.00 11.46
CA GLY A 72 0.55 -5.81 11.36
C GLY A 72 -0.17 -4.46 11.24
N TYR A 73 -1.50 -4.39 11.43
CA TYR A 73 -2.22 -3.10 11.41
C TYR A 73 -1.96 -2.24 12.65
N TYR A 74 -1.74 -2.86 13.81
CA TYR A 74 -1.40 -2.16 15.04
C TYR A 74 0.07 -2.41 15.42
N PRO A 75 0.69 -1.47 16.15
CA PRO A 75 0.21 -0.12 16.41
C PRO A 75 0.15 0.73 15.13
N LYS A 76 -0.73 1.74 15.11
CA LYS A 76 -0.88 2.59 13.91
C LYS A 76 0.45 3.27 13.57
N TYR A 77 0.77 3.29 12.28
CA TYR A 77 1.97 3.87 11.67
C TYR A 77 3.29 3.14 11.96
N THR A 78 3.40 2.32 13.00
CA THR A 78 4.63 1.54 13.28
C THR A 78 4.51 0.07 12.92
N GLY A 79 3.29 -0.48 12.88
CA GLY A 79 3.05 -1.86 12.44
C GLY A 79 3.37 -2.10 10.97
N THR A 80 3.58 -3.36 10.62
CA THR A 80 4.08 -3.83 9.31
C THR A 80 3.36 -3.23 8.11
N VAL A 81 2.02 -3.17 8.11
CA VAL A 81 1.26 -2.68 6.93
C VAL A 81 1.60 -1.22 6.60
N TRP A 82 1.87 -0.43 7.63
CA TRP A 82 2.22 0.98 7.48
C TRP A 82 3.65 1.15 7.00
N GLN A 83 4.58 0.36 7.52
CA GLN A 83 5.98 0.40 7.10
C GLN A 83 6.13 -0.01 5.63
N VAL A 84 5.41 -1.04 5.18
CA VAL A 84 5.35 -1.40 3.74
C VAL A 84 4.76 -0.28 2.90
N THR A 85 3.67 0.35 3.37
CA THR A 85 3.08 1.51 2.68
C THR A 85 4.06 2.68 2.57
N PHE A 86 4.81 2.96 3.65
CA PHE A 86 5.82 4.02 3.65
C PHE A 86 6.99 3.70 2.74
N LEU A 87 7.49 2.47 2.72
CA LEU A 87 8.56 2.06 1.81
C LEU A 87 8.17 2.34 0.35
N ALA A 88 6.96 1.97 -0.06
CA ALA A 88 6.43 2.28 -1.40
C ALA A 88 6.38 3.81 -1.64
N GLN A 89 5.76 4.56 -0.73
CA GLN A 89 5.61 6.02 -0.85
C GLN A 89 6.92 6.80 -0.79
N LEU A 90 7.98 6.21 -0.26
CA LEU A 90 9.32 6.80 -0.19
C LEU A 90 10.21 6.39 -1.38
N GLY A 91 9.73 5.51 -2.25
CA GLY A 91 10.43 5.07 -3.46
C GLY A 91 11.43 3.95 -3.21
N ALA A 92 11.21 3.10 -2.20
CA ALA A 92 12.07 1.95 -1.95
C ALA A 92 12.16 1.02 -3.17
N ASP A 93 13.31 0.41 -3.38
CA ASP A 93 13.52 -0.58 -4.43
C ASP A 93 12.92 -1.92 -4.00
N GLY A 94 11.87 -2.36 -4.69
CA GLY A 94 11.21 -3.65 -4.45
C GLY A 94 12.12 -4.87 -4.58
N ARG A 95 13.25 -4.74 -5.29
CA ARG A 95 14.24 -5.81 -5.49
C ARG A 95 15.17 -5.99 -4.29
N ASP A 96 15.20 -5.04 -3.35
CA ASP A 96 15.93 -5.23 -2.09
C ASP A 96 15.30 -6.39 -1.31
N SER A 97 16.12 -7.34 -0.87
CA SER A 97 15.64 -8.57 -0.22
C SER A 97 14.84 -8.29 1.05
N ARG A 98 15.11 -7.20 1.77
CA ARG A 98 14.36 -6.79 2.98
C ARG A 98 12.97 -6.29 2.63
N VAL A 99 12.87 -5.53 1.53
CA VAL A 99 11.60 -5.02 0.99
C VAL A 99 10.78 -6.18 0.44
N THR A 100 11.40 -7.11 -0.29
CA THR A 100 10.76 -8.34 -0.77
C THR A 100 10.21 -9.16 0.40
N ALA A 101 11.02 -9.38 1.46
CA ALA A 101 10.59 -10.11 2.65
C ALA A 101 9.40 -9.43 3.36
N ALA A 102 9.38 -8.10 3.43
CA ALA A 102 8.25 -7.35 3.98
C ALA A 102 6.96 -7.56 3.17
N CYS A 103 7.07 -7.52 1.84
CA CYS A 103 5.94 -7.73 0.94
C CYS A 103 5.39 -9.15 1.07
N ASP A 104 6.27 -10.16 1.10
CA ASP A 104 5.87 -11.55 1.32
C ASP A 104 5.18 -11.72 2.66
N TYR A 105 5.72 -11.12 3.70
CA TYR A 105 5.14 -11.17 5.03
C TYR A 105 3.71 -10.61 5.04
N VAL A 106 3.46 -9.45 4.45
CA VAL A 106 2.11 -8.86 4.33
C VAL A 106 1.16 -9.76 3.55
N LEU A 107 1.63 -10.32 2.42
CA LEU A 107 0.83 -11.23 1.59
C LEU A 107 0.45 -12.51 2.36
N ASP A 108 1.29 -13.00 3.27
CA ASP A 108 1.01 -14.21 4.03
C ASP A 108 0.16 -13.96 5.29
N HIS A 109 0.33 -12.81 5.95
CA HIS A 109 -0.19 -12.61 7.31
C HIS A 109 -1.31 -11.57 7.42
N THR A 110 -1.54 -10.73 6.42
CA THR A 110 -2.51 -9.62 6.50
C THR A 110 -3.82 -9.92 5.74
N ARG A 111 -3.90 -11.01 5.00
CA ARG A 111 -5.11 -11.37 4.23
C ARG A 111 -6.11 -12.16 5.07
N SER A 112 -7.38 -11.90 4.84
CA SER A 112 -8.46 -12.72 5.40
C SER A 112 -8.63 -14.02 4.62
N ARG A 113 -9.46 -14.93 5.15
CA ARG A 113 -9.89 -16.14 4.42
C ARG A 113 -10.59 -15.86 3.08
N TYR A 114 -11.04 -14.63 2.82
CA TYR A 114 -11.63 -14.24 1.53
C TYR A 114 -10.59 -13.71 0.53
N GLY A 115 -9.32 -13.62 0.91
CA GLY A 115 -8.23 -13.16 0.05
C GLY A 115 -7.93 -11.66 0.13
N GLY A 116 -8.86 -10.82 0.60
CA GLY A 116 -8.62 -9.40 0.80
C GLY A 116 -7.79 -9.07 2.04
N PHE A 117 -7.08 -7.93 2.00
CA PHE A 117 -6.36 -7.43 3.17
C PHE A 117 -7.28 -6.96 4.29
N SER A 118 -6.90 -7.27 5.52
CA SER A 118 -7.68 -7.01 6.72
C SER A 118 -6.78 -6.48 7.84
N ALA A 119 -7.33 -5.60 8.67
CA ALA A 119 -6.64 -5.12 9.86
C ALA A 119 -6.29 -6.25 10.85
N GLY A 120 -7.10 -7.32 10.88
CA GLY A 120 -6.95 -8.46 11.81
C GLY A 120 -6.75 -9.80 11.12
N ALA A 121 -6.47 -9.83 9.80
CA ALA A 121 -6.47 -11.06 8.99
C ALA A 121 -7.79 -11.85 9.04
N ASP A 122 -8.89 -11.18 9.39
CA ASP A 122 -10.24 -11.74 9.44
C ASP A 122 -11.19 -10.98 8.52
N PRO A 123 -12.33 -11.56 8.09
CA PRO A 123 -13.24 -10.86 7.18
C PRO A 123 -13.86 -9.57 7.72
N ALA A 124 -13.99 -9.46 9.05
CA ALA A 124 -14.66 -8.34 9.71
C ALA A 124 -13.77 -7.09 9.77
N GLY A 125 -12.44 -7.25 9.67
CA GLY A 125 -11.44 -6.18 9.61
C GLY A 125 -11.09 -5.66 8.21
N GLN A 126 -11.77 -6.13 7.15
CA GLN A 126 -11.53 -5.68 5.78
C GLN A 126 -12.16 -4.30 5.54
N ILE A 127 -11.34 -3.30 5.23
CA ILE A 127 -11.76 -1.93 4.89
C ILE A 127 -11.09 -1.49 3.58
N HIS A 128 -11.85 -0.86 2.67
CA HIS A 128 -11.34 -0.48 1.33
C HIS A 128 -10.08 0.38 1.38
N CYS A 129 -9.95 1.25 2.38
CA CYS A 129 -8.80 2.14 2.48
C CYS A 129 -7.49 1.43 2.79
N LEU A 130 -7.52 0.41 3.65
CA LEU A 130 -6.34 -0.43 3.93
C LEU A 130 -6.01 -1.28 2.70
N GLN A 131 -7.03 -1.89 2.11
CA GLN A 131 -6.86 -2.74 0.93
C GLN A 131 -6.25 -1.97 -0.24
N GLY A 132 -6.80 -0.81 -0.59
CA GLY A 132 -6.27 0.03 -1.67
C GLY A 132 -4.84 0.52 -1.41
N ASN A 133 -4.53 0.95 -0.18
CA ASN A 133 -3.17 1.33 0.18
C ASN A 133 -2.17 0.17 0.01
N LEU A 134 -2.52 -1.03 0.50
CA LEU A 134 -1.63 -2.18 0.45
C LEU A 134 -1.47 -2.72 -0.97
N VAL A 135 -2.55 -2.78 -1.75
CA VAL A 135 -2.45 -3.21 -3.16
C VAL A 135 -1.57 -2.24 -3.94
N ALA A 136 -1.82 -0.93 -3.86
CA ALA A 136 -1.00 0.07 -4.53
C ALA A 136 0.47 -0.02 -4.09
N ALA A 137 0.73 -0.12 -2.78
CA ALA A 137 2.09 -0.26 -2.27
C ALA A 137 2.80 -1.52 -2.78
N LEU A 138 2.11 -2.66 -2.83
CA LEU A 138 2.69 -3.91 -3.32
C LEU A 138 2.95 -3.85 -4.84
N ILE A 139 2.09 -3.20 -5.62
CA ILE A 139 2.32 -2.95 -7.05
C ILE A 139 3.56 -2.05 -7.24
N ASP A 140 3.64 -0.93 -6.52
CA ASP A 140 4.79 0.00 -6.56
C ASP A 140 6.11 -0.70 -6.17
N LEU A 141 6.04 -1.68 -5.28
CA LEU A 141 7.17 -2.51 -4.85
C LEU A 141 7.38 -3.75 -5.74
N GLY A 142 6.76 -3.81 -6.92
CA GLY A 142 7.04 -4.80 -7.95
C GLY A 142 6.42 -6.18 -7.71
N ARG A 143 5.33 -6.27 -6.95
CA ARG A 143 4.65 -7.55 -6.62
C ARG A 143 3.50 -7.92 -7.55
N LEU A 144 3.25 -7.13 -8.59
CA LEU A 144 2.22 -7.45 -9.58
C LEU A 144 2.47 -8.83 -10.21
N GLY A 145 1.44 -9.67 -10.30
CA GLY A 145 1.52 -11.06 -10.75
C GLY A 145 1.78 -12.09 -9.64
N ASP A 146 1.92 -11.66 -8.38
CA ASP A 146 1.84 -12.59 -7.25
C ASP A 146 0.38 -13.09 -7.08
N PRO A 147 0.11 -14.42 -7.10
CA PRO A 147 -1.25 -14.94 -7.00
C PRO A 147 -2.00 -14.51 -5.73
N ARG A 148 -1.27 -14.19 -4.66
CA ARG A 148 -1.85 -13.71 -3.40
C ARG A 148 -2.34 -12.27 -3.53
N LEU A 149 -1.63 -11.46 -4.31
CA LEU A 149 -2.01 -10.08 -4.64
C LEU A 149 -3.16 -10.07 -5.65
N ASP A 150 -3.15 -10.94 -6.64
CA ASP A 150 -4.25 -11.08 -7.61
C ASP A 150 -5.57 -11.43 -6.91
N ALA A 151 -5.53 -12.34 -5.93
CA ALA A 151 -6.70 -12.66 -5.10
C ALA A 151 -7.17 -11.46 -4.24
N ALA A 152 -6.25 -10.62 -3.77
CA ALA A 152 -6.59 -9.42 -3.01
C ALA A 152 -7.20 -8.33 -3.91
N LEU A 153 -6.72 -8.21 -5.16
CA LEU A 153 -7.28 -7.34 -6.20
C LEU A 153 -8.70 -7.77 -6.60
N ASP A 154 -8.91 -9.07 -6.86
CA ASP A 154 -10.24 -9.64 -7.14
C ASP A 154 -11.22 -9.31 -6.00
N TRP A 155 -10.82 -9.59 -4.76
CA TRP A 155 -11.64 -9.27 -3.61
C TRP A 155 -11.92 -7.77 -3.47
N LEU A 156 -10.92 -6.91 -3.70
CA LEU A 156 -11.11 -5.46 -3.65
C LEU A 156 -12.18 -5.02 -4.65
N ALA A 157 -12.10 -5.49 -5.90
CA ALA A 157 -13.09 -5.19 -6.94
C ALA A 157 -14.50 -5.69 -6.57
N ARG A 158 -14.63 -6.96 -6.19
CA ARG A 158 -15.92 -7.56 -5.79
C ARG A 158 -16.53 -6.89 -4.58
N SER A 159 -15.71 -6.49 -3.61
CA SER A 159 -16.19 -5.78 -2.42
C SER A 159 -16.67 -4.35 -2.71
N ILE A 160 -16.35 -3.80 -3.88
CA ILE A 160 -16.85 -2.51 -4.36
C ILE A 160 -18.16 -2.71 -5.15
N THR A 161 -18.20 -3.70 -6.06
CA THR A 161 -19.36 -3.97 -6.92
C THR A 161 -20.48 -4.73 -6.21
N GLY A 162 -20.15 -5.51 -5.18
CA GLY A 162 -21.05 -6.46 -4.53
C GLY A 162 -21.15 -7.82 -5.21
N GLU A 163 -20.35 -8.06 -6.25
CA GLU A 163 -20.40 -9.29 -7.02
C GLU A 163 -19.99 -10.51 -6.17
N ASP A 164 -20.88 -11.49 -6.11
CA ASP A 164 -20.72 -12.73 -5.34
C ASP A 164 -20.45 -12.51 -3.84
N ILE A 165 -21.02 -11.46 -3.24
CA ILE A 165 -20.95 -11.19 -1.80
C ILE A 165 -22.35 -10.94 -1.26
N ALA A 166 -22.81 -11.79 -0.33
CA ALA A 166 -24.13 -11.64 0.27
C ALA A 166 -24.21 -10.41 1.21
N PRO A 167 -25.41 -9.85 1.42
CA PRO A 167 -25.65 -8.81 2.42
C PRO A 167 -25.20 -9.22 3.83
N ALA A 168 -24.92 -8.25 4.69
CA ALA A 168 -24.42 -8.50 6.04
C ALA A 168 -25.45 -9.21 6.96
N GLU A 169 -26.73 -9.13 6.61
CA GLU A 169 -27.86 -9.74 7.31
C GLU A 169 -27.91 -11.27 7.12
N GLU A 170 -27.39 -11.79 6.01
CA GLU A 170 -27.40 -13.21 5.67
C GLU A 170 -26.25 -13.95 6.39
N LYS A 171 -26.39 -14.13 7.71
CA LYS A 171 -25.29 -14.62 8.57
C LYS A 171 -24.71 -15.97 8.18
N ASP A 172 -25.51 -16.83 7.55
CA ASP A 172 -25.14 -18.18 7.15
C ASP A 172 -24.50 -18.24 5.75
N ALA A 173 -24.47 -17.11 5.02
CA ALA A 173 -23.82 -17.05 3.72
C ALA A 173 -22.30 -17.26 3.85
N PRO A 174 -21.69 -18.08 2.97
CA PRO A 174 -20.26 -18.41 3.05
C PRO A 174 -19.36 -17.19 2.81
N VAL A 175 -19.81 -16.25 1.97
CA VAL A 175 -19.16 -14.98 1.67
C VAL A 175 -20.20 -13.87 1.81
N ARG A 176 -19.91 -12.89 2.67
CA ARG A 176 -20.83 -11.78 2.97
C ARG A 176 -20.10 -10.55 3.48
N PHE A 177 -20.77 -9.41 3.42
CA PHE A 177 -20.33 -8.19 4.08
C PHE A 177 -20.38 -8.30 5.61
N TYR A 178 -19.59 -7.47 6.30
CA TYR A 178 -19.57 -7.39 7.75
C TYR A 178 -19.79 -5.93 8.17
N ARG A 179 -20.70 -5.70 9.13
CA ARG A 179 -21.00 -4.35 9.62
C ARG A 179 -19.79 -3.62 10.20
N SER A 180 -18.73 -4.33 10.62
CA SER A 180 -17.52 -3.74 11.21
C SER A 180 -16.51 -3.19 10.21
N GLY A 181 -16.64 -3.46 8.91
CA GLY A 181 -15.68 -3.03 7.89
C GLY A 181 -16.37 -2.55 6.62
N ASN A 182 -16.01 -3.15 5.48
CA ASN A 182 -16.79 -3.10 4.25
C ASN A 182 -18.19 -3.65 4.55
N SER A 183 -19.16 -2.73 4.64
CA SER A 183 -20.48 -3.02 5.17
C SER A 183 -21.54 -3.26 4.10
N ALA A 184 -21.30 -2.79 2.87
CA ALA A 184 -22.11 -3.07 1.68
C ALA A 184 -21.30 -2.68 0.40
N PRO A 185 -21.83 -2.94 -0.81
CA PRO A 185 -21.26 -2.42 -2.06
C PRO A 185 -21.23 -0.89 -2.11
N GLY A 186 -20.60 -0.32 -3.13
CA GLY A 186 -20.57 1.14 -3.35
C GLY A 186 -19.78 1.90 -2.29
N PHE A 187 -18.68 1.30 -1.80
CA PHE A 187 -17.79 1.87 -0.79
C PHE A 187 -18.44 2.12 0.59
N ALA A 188 -19.54 1.45 0.92
CA ALA A 188 -20.19 1.59 2.22
C ALA A 188 -19.30 1.04 3.34
N CYS A 189 -18.87 1.91 4.25
CA CYS A 189 -17.86 1.58 5.26
C CYS A 189 -18.34 1.90 6.69
N SER A 190 -18.07 0.99 7.62
CA SER A 190 -18.37 1.16 9.06
C SER A 190 -17.77 2.45 9.64
N ALA A 191 -16.53 2.80 9.26
CA ALA A 191 -15.84 4.00 9.71
C ALA A 191 -16.48 5.30 9.19
N ASN A 192 -17.37 5.20 8.20
CA ASN A 192 -18.13 6.30 7.64
C ASN A 192 -19.64 6.12 7.87
N ASN A 193 -20.02 5.54 9.02
CA ASN A 193 -21.43 5.32 9.41
C ASN A 193 -22.23 4.50 8.38
N HIS A 194 -21.59 3.53 7.72
CA HIS A 194 -22.17 2.70 6.66
C HIS A 194 -22.57 3.47 5.38
N LEU A 195 -22.07 4.69 5.21
CA LEU A 195 -22.24 5.48 3.98
C LEU A 195 -21.04 5.31 3.04
N PRO A 196 -21.20 5.59 1.73
CA PRO A 196 -20.10 5.58 0.78
C PRO A 196 -18.90 6.42 1.25
N CYS A 197 -17.73 5.80 1.36
CA CYS A 197 -16.54 6.42 1.92
C CYS A 197 -15.58 6.86 0.81
N ALA A 198 -15.49 8.18 0.57
CA ALA A 198 -14.59 8.74 -0.42
C ALA A 198 -13.11 8.39 -0.16
N TRP A 199 -12.71 8.25 1.11
CA TRP A 199 -11.36 7.83 1.46
C TRP A 199 -11.07 6.39 1.01
N GLY A 200 -12.04 5.49 1.18
CA GLY A 200 -11.96 4.12 0.65
C GLY A 200 -11.88 4.12 -0.88
N ALA A 201 -12.74 4.91 -1.54
CA ALA A 201 -12.78 5.01 -2.99
C ALA A 201 -11.46 5.52 -3.58
N VAL A 202 -10.92 6.63 -3.06
CA VAL A 202 -9.65 7.19 -3.55
C VAL A 202 -8.52 6.18 -3.44
N LYS A 203 -8.44 5.42 -2.34
CA LYS A 203 -7.38 4.41 -2.18
C LYS A 203 -7.58 3.19 -3.06
N ALA A 204 -8.82 2.75 -3.26
CA ALA A 204 -9.10 1.66 -4.18
C ALA A 204 -8.76 2.02 -5.63
N MET A 205 -8.90 3.28 -6.03
CA MET A 205 -8.57 3.74 -7.38
C MET A 205 -7.06 3.94 -7.64
N LEU A 206 -6.21 3.82 -6.61
CA LEU A 206 -4.75 3.78 -6.79
C LEU A 206 -4.24 2.39 -7.18
N ALA A 207 -5.07 1.36 -6.94
CA ALA A 207 -4.74 -0.04 -7.10
C ALA A 207 -5.01 -0.56 -8.53
#